data_AF-A0A5P9IZM1-F1
#
_entry.id   AF-A0A5P9IZM1-F1
#
_cell.length_a   1.000
_cell.length_b   1.000
_cell.length_c   1.000
_cell.angle_alpha   90.00
_cell.angle_beta   90.00
_cell.angle_gamma   90.00
#
_symmetry.space_group_name_H-M   'P 1'
#
loop_
_entity.id
_entity.type
_entity.pdbx_description
1 polymer ?
#
loop_
_entity_poly.entity_id
_entity_poly.type
_entity_poly.pdbx_seq_one_letter_code
_entity_poly.pdbx_strand_id
1 'polypeptide(L)'
;MRGVSGFTLVELIIVIVLLAIVAIGTTQFISLGAQIYTEGQQRSELVSQARFLILRLEKELRNALPNATNFDTSTGCLNFIPIVSSGTYLDEATDNPLRIVDFQDAVKAGNSISIFPVGPSNLRKETVSSVVVENTGKLTKKVTFNTAFEVESPAKRYFIIDEPVSICAKSEGGRTVLERRVDSSGSWLAVDIRDWVASYDPQTANVHFALELRSARGESLQISHEVHIANAP
;
A
#
# COMPACT_ATOMS: atom_id res chain seq x y z
N MET A 1 0.32 -4.06 85.27
CA MET A 1 0.22 -4.89 84.05
C MET A 1 -1.04 -4.47 83.30
N ARG A 2 -0.91 -3.85 82.12
CA ARG A 2 -2.07 -3.45 81.29
C ARG A 2 -2.63 -4.71 80.63
N GLY A 3 -3.89 -5.03 80.91
CA GLY A 3 -4.58 -6.16 80.28
C GLY A 3 -4.69 -5.93 78.78
N VAL A 4 -4.31 -6.94 77.99
CA VAL A 4 -4.50 -6.97 76.55
C VAL A 4 -6.00 -7.01 76.29
N SER A 5 -6.56 -5.94 75.71
CA SER A 5 -7.95 -5.91 75.26
C SER A 5 -8.09 -6.80 74.03
N GLY A 6 -8.81 -7.91 74.16
CA GLY A 6 -9.14 -8.79 73.04
C GLY A 6 -10.21 -8.18 72.12
N PHE A 7 -10.13 -8.50 70.83
CA PHE A 7 -11.11 -8.12 69.82
C PHE A 7 -12.48 -8.75 70.14
N THR A 8 -13.57 -8.00 69.96
CA THR A 8 -14.91 -8.58 70.14
C THR A 8 -15.34 -9.34 68.89
N LEU A 9 -16.20 -10.35 69.05
CA LEU A 9 -16.75 -11.12 67.92
C LEU A 9 -17.50 -10.22 66.93
N VAL A 10 -18.19 -9.20 67.44
CA VAL A 10 -18.92 -8.21 66.61
C VAL A 10 -17.94 -7.38 65.78
N GLU A 11 -16.81 -6.97 66.34
CA GLU A 11 -15.79 -6.20 65.63
C GLU A 11 -15.15 -6.99 64.48
N LEU A 12 -14.89 -8.29 64.69
CA LEU A 12 -14.41 -9.17 63.62
C LEU A 12 -15.43 -9.31 62.48
N ILE A 13 -16.72 -9.48 62.80
CA ILE A 13 -17.80 -9.61 61.80
C ILE A 13 -17.92 -8.34 60.96
N ILE A 14 -17.87 -7.16 61.59
CA ILE A 14 -17.95 -5.90 60.85
C ILE A 14 -16.76 -5.75 59.90
N VAL A 15 -15.55 -6.08 60.34
CA VAL A 15 -14.35 -6.01 59.49
C VAL A 15 -14.45 -6.93 58.28
N ILE A 16 -14.86 -8.19 58.44
CA ILE A 16 -14.97 -9.10 57.29
C ILE A 16 -16.04 -8.65 56.29
N VAL A 17 -17.16 -8.08 56.76
CA VAL A 17 -18.23 -7.56 55.90
C VAL A 17 -17.75 -6.33 55.13
N LEU A 18 -17.07 -5.40 55.80
CA LEU A 18 -16.51 -4.21 55.15
C LEU A 18 -15.43 -4.59 54.12
N LEU A 19 -14.55 -5.54 54.45
CA LEU A 19 -13.54 -6.03 53.52
C LEU A 19 -14.18 -6.69 52.30
N ALA A 20 -15.26 -7.46 52.47
CA ALA A 20 -15.97 -8.07 51.35
C ALA A 20 -16.56 -7.02 50.39
N ILE A 21 -17.23 -6.00 50.92
CA ILE A 21 -17.83 -4.92 50.11
C ILE A 21 -16.74 -4.18 49.32
N VAL A 22 -15.66 -3.79 49.99
CA VAL A 22 -14.54 -3.08 49.35
C VAL A 22 -13.88 -3.96 48.30
N ALA A 23 -13.59 -5.22 48.62
CA ALA A 23 -12.93 -6.16 47.70
C ALA A 23 -13.74 -6.38 46.42
N ILE A 24 -15.07 -6.49 46.51
CA ILE A 24 -15.94 -6.61 45.33
C ILE A 24 -15.86 -5.33 44.48
N GLY A 25 -15.99 -4.16 45.10
CA GLY A 25 -15.92 -2.87 44.41
C GLY A 25 -14.57 -2.65 43.70
N THR A 26 -13.45 -2.93 44.38
CA THR A 26 -12.11 -2.79 43.80
C THR A 26 -11.89 -3.75 42.65
N THR A 27 -12.36 -5.00 42.76
CA THR A 27 -12.21 -6.01 41.71
C THR A 27 -12.96 -5.61 40.45
N GLN A 28 -14.19 -5.13 40.59
CA GLN A 28 -15.00 -4.67 39.46
C GLN A 28 -14.37 -3.44 38.78
N PHE A 29 -13.85 -2.49 39.57
CA PHE A 29 -13.18 -1.31 39.05
C PHE A 29 -11.91 -1.68 38.24
N ILE A 30 -11.09 -2.59 38.76
CA ILE A 30 -9.89 -3.07 38.06
C ILE A 30 -10.26 -3.81 36.77
N SER A 31 -11.29 -4.67 36.83
CA SER A 31 -11.77 -5.41 35.66
C SER A 31 -12.23 -4.48 34.53
N LEU A 32 -13.03 -3.46 34.88
CA LEU A 32 -13.50 -2.46 33.93
C LEU A 32 -12.32 -1.67 33.33
N GLY A 33 -11.37 -1.24 34.16
CA GLY A 33 -10.17 -0.55 33.70
C GLY A 33 -9.34 -1.39 32.72
N ALA A 34 -9.15 -2.68 33.02
CA ALA A 34 -8.47 -3.61 32.14
C ALA A 34 -9.22 -3.81 30.81
N GLN A 35 -10.56 -3.95 30.86
CA GLN A 35 -11.37 -4.08 29.66
C GLN A 35 -11.24 -2.87 28.74
N ILE A 36 -11.44 -1.66 29.27
CA ILE A 36 -11.32 -0.40 28.52
C ILE A 36 -9.92 -0.27 27.89
N TYR A 37 -8.88 -0.61 28.64
CA TYR A 37 -7.52 -0.59 28.11
C TYR A 37 -7.36 -1.55 26.92
N THR A 38 -7.84 -2.79 27.02
CA THR A 38 -7.71 -3.77 25.92
C THR A 38 -8.52 -3.36 24.69
N GLU A 39 -9.72 -2.80 24.87
CA GLU A 39 -10.54 -2.30 23.76
C GLU A 39 -9.86 -1.09 23.08
N GLY A 40 -9.30 -0.17 23.86
CA GLY A 40 -8.54 0.96 23.34
C GLY A 40 -7.33 0.53 22.53
N GLN A 41 -6.58 -0.48 22.99
CA GLN A 41 -5.43 -1.03 22.26
C GLN A 41 -5.84 -1.66 20.93
N GLN A 42 -6.90 -2.48 20.91
CA GLN A 42 -7.38 -3.12 19.68
C GLN A 42 -7.87 -2.12 18.64
N ARG A 43 -8.57 -1.07 19.08
CA ARG A 43 -9.01 0.00 18.18
C ARG A 43 -7.82 0.77 17.62
N SER A 44 -6.81 1.05 18.45
CA SER A 44 -5.58 1.70 18.00
C SER A 44 -4.83 0.83 16.99
N GLU A 45 -4.81 -0.49 17.17
CA GLU A 45 -4.20 -1.43 16.23
C GLU A 45 -4.94 -1.41 14.88
N LEU A 46 -6.27 -1.51 14.87
CA LEU A 46 -7.10 -1.47 13.65
C LEU A 46 -6.88 -0.17 12.86
N VAL A 47 -6.83 0.98 13.55
CA VAL A 47 -6.56 2.28 12.94
C VAL A 47 -5.13 2.37 12.40
N SER A 48 -4.15 1.78 13.09
CA SER A 48 -2.76 1.74 12.62
C SER A 48 -2.62 0.90 11.35
N GLN A 49 -3.24 -0.28 11.32
CA GLN A 49 -3.28 -1.16 10.14
C GLN A 49 -3.94 -0.45 8.95
N ALA A 50 -5.07 0.24 9.17
CA ALA A 50 -5.74 1.07 8.17
C ALA A 50 -4.80 2.13 7.58
N ARG A 51 -4.15 2.92 8.43
CA ARG A 51 -3.22 3.97 8.00
C ARG A 51 -2.03 3.40 7.21
N PHE A 52 -1.44 2.31 7.70
CA PHE A 52 -0.35 1.65 6.99
C PHE A 52 -0.78 1.19 5.60
N LEU A 53 -1.97 0.58 5.48
CA LEU A 53 -2.51 0.12 4.22
C LEU A 53 -2.75 1.28 3.24
N ILE A 54 -3.38 2.36 3.69
CA ILE A 54 -3.61 3.57 2.88
C ILE A 54 -2.27 4.12 2.37
N LEU A 55 -1.30 4.33 3.26
CA LEU A 55 0.00 4.91 2.89
C LEU A 55 0.78 4.01 1.94
N ARG A 56 0.70 2.68 2.14
CA ARG A 56 1.34 1.72 1.25
C ARG A 56 0.70 1.74 -0.13
N LEU A 57 -0.63 1.66 -0.22
CA LEU A 57 -1.36 1.72 -1.49
C LEU A 57 -1.12 3.06 -2.19
N GLU A 58 -1.19 4.18 -1.46
CA GLU A 58 -0.91 5.50 -2.01
C GLU A 58 0.51 5.57 -2.58
N LYS A 59 1.51 5.08 -1.86
CA LYS A 59 2.90 5.07 -2.34
C LYS A 59 3.06 4.24 -3.61
N GLU A 60 2.45 3.06 -3.68
CA GLU A 60 2.52 2.21 -4.86
C GLU A 60 1.78 2.83 -6.06
N LEU A 61 0.59 3.40 -5.84
CA LEU A 61 -0.22 4.01 -6.90
C LEU A 61 0.36 5.34 -7.40
N ARG A 62 1.00 6.14 -6.53
CA ARG A 62 1.69 7.36 -6.96
C ARG A 62 2.84 7.07 -7.93
N ASN A 63 3.41 5.87 -7.85
CA ASN A 63 4.44 5.38 -8.75
C ASN A 63 3.85 4.42 -9.82
N ALA A 64 2.57 4.53 -10.15
CA ALA A 64 1.99 3.80 -11.27
C ALA A 64 2.30 4.51 -12.59
N LEU A 65 2.49 3.71 -13.65
CA LEU A 65 2.67 4.20 -15.00
C LEU A 65 1.37 4.89 -15.47
N PRO A 66 1.45 6.15 -15.96
CA PRO A 66 0.28 6.87 -16.45
C PRO A 66 -0.48 6.07 -17.53
N ASN A 67 -1.81 6.11 -17.50
CA ASN A 67 -2.71 5.42 -18.44
C ASN A 67 -2.57 3.89 -18.50
N ALA A 68 -1.77 3.26 -17.63
CA ALA A 68 -1.64 1.81 -17.56
C ALA A 68 -2.24 1.22 -16.28
N THR A 69 -3.15 1.95 -15.65
CA THR A 69 -3.95 1.49 -14.51
C THR A 69 -5.35 1.11 -14.98
N ASN A 70 -5.89 0.03 -14.43
CA ASN A 70 -7.25 -0.41 -14.70
C ASN A 70 -7.83 -1.20 -13.53
N PHE A 71 -9.12 -1.06 -13.29
CA PHE A 71 -9.85 -1.94 -12.38
C PHE A 71 -10.69 -2.91 -13.19
N ASP A 72 -10.42 -4.20 -13.04
CA ASP A 72 -11.19 -5.25 -13.69
C ASP A 72 -12.30 -5.72 -12.76
N THR A 73 -13.54 -5.35 -13.08
CA THR A 73 -14.74 -5.70 -12.30
C THR A 73 -15.03 -7.20 -12.30
N SER A 74 -14.51 -7.97 -13.27
CA SER A 74 -14.73 -9.42 -13.34
C SER A 74 -13.87 -10.18 -12.33
N THR A 75 -12.64 -9.72 -12.12
CA THR A 75 -11.69 -10.31 -11.17
C THR A 75 -11.65 -9.58 -9.82
N GLY A 76 -12.21 -8.36 -9.74
CA GLY A 76 -12.14 -7.50 -8.56
C GLY A 76 -10.72 -6.97 -8.29
N CYS A 77 -9.86 -6.99 -9.31
CA CYS A 77 -8.45 -6.63 -9.21
C CYS A 77 -8.18 -5.23 -9.74
N LEU A 78 -7.45 -4.44 -8.95
CA LEU A 78 -6.80 -3.22 -9.41
C LEU A 78 -5.44 -3.59 -10.01
N ASN A 79 -5.27 -3.33 -11.30
CA ASN A 79 -4.06 -3.63 -12.06
C ASN A 79 -3.34 -2.33 -12.40
N PHE A 80 -2.01 -2.29 -12.22
CA PHE A 80 -1.17 -1.17 -12.61
C PHE A 80 0.26 -1.65 -12.86
N ILE A 81 1.07 -0.80 -13.49
CA ILE A 81 2.48 -1.08 -13.77
C ILE A 81 3.32 -0.09 -12.97
N PRO A 82 4.17 -0.52 -12.02
CA PRO A 82 5.02 0.40 -11.27
C PRO A 82 6.11 1.00 -12.16
N ILE A 83 6.43 2.27 -11.90
CA ILE A 83 7.60 2.95 -12.45
C ILE A 83 8.75 2.91 -11.44
N VAL A 84 9.95 2.61 -11.94
CA VAL A 84 11.20 2.67 -11.17
C VAL A 84 11.78 4.08 -11.22
N SER A 85 11.79 4.66 -12.42
CA SER A 85 12.29 6.01 -12.68
C SER A 85 11.70 6.55 -13.97
N SER A 86 11.67 7.87 -14.11
CA SER A 86 11.26 8.58 -15.32
C SER A 86 12.40 9.45 -15.83
N GLY A 87 12.32 9.84 -17.10
CA GLY A 87 13.26 10.79 -17.67
C GLY A 87 12.79 11.33 -19.01
N THR A 88 13.67 12.09 -19.66
CA THR A 88 13.41 12.73 -20.96
C THR A 88 14.43 12.24 -21.98
N TYR A 89 14.01 12.04 -23.23
CA TYR A 89 14.91 11.76 -24.34
C TYR A 89 15.09 12.99 -25.24
N LEU A 90 16.22 13.07 -25.91
CA LEU A 90 16.63 14.26 -26.67
C LEU A 90 16.28 14.13 -28.15
N ASP A 91 16.40 12.93 -28.68
CA ASP A 91 16.28 12.63 -30.12
C ASP A 91 14.85 12.24 -30.51
N GLU A 92 14.72 11.53 -31.63
CA GLU A 92 13.48 10.86 -31.99
C GLU A 92 13.44 9.48 -31.32
N ALA A 93 12.30 9.08 -30.77
CA ALA A 93 12.07 7.77 -30.16
C ALA A 93 12.35 6.60 -31.13
N THR A 94 12.27 6.86 -32.44
CA THR A 94 12.65 5.93 -33.51
C THR A 94 14.16 5.73 -33.65
N ASP A 95 14.98 6.62 -33.09
CA ASP A 95 16.43 6.47 -33.09
C ASP A 95 16.86 5.35 -32.15
N ASN A 96 17.73 4.47 -32.64
CA ASN A 96 18.31 3.37 -31.88
C ASN A 96 19.81 3.28 -32.22
N PRO A 97 20.71 3.87 -31.42
CA PRO A 97 20.53 4.24 -30.01
C PRO A 97 19.82 5.57 -29.75
N LEU A 98 18.92 5.58 -28.77
CA LEU A 98 18.20 6.76 -28.28
C LEU A 98 19.05 7.51 -27.25
N ARG A 99 19.22 8.83 -27.41
CA ARG A 99 19.83 9.66 -26.35
C ARG A 99 18.80 10.04 -25.30
N ILE A 100 19.11 9.72 -24.05
CA ILE A 100 18.29 10.01 -22.87
C ILE A 100 19.02 10.86 -21.84
N VAL A 101 18.25 11.54 -21.01
CA VAL A 101 18.69 12.17 -19.76
C VAL A 101 18.15 11.36 -18.58
N ASP A 102 19.05 10.66 -17.90
CA ASP A 102 18.79 9.80 -16.75
C ASP A 102 19.32 10.48 -15.48
N PHE A 103 18.43 11.15 -14.75
CA PHE A 103 18.79 11.91 -13.54
C PHE A 103 19.23 11.05 -12.36
N GLN A 104 18.80 9.79 -12.32
CA GLN A 104 18.98 8.91 -11.17
C GLN A 104 19.98 7.78 -11.44
N ASP A 105 20.65 7.79 -12.60
CA ASP A 105 21.51 6.69 -13.05
C ASP A 105 20.79 5.32 -13.01
N ALA A 106 19.47 5.34 -13.27
CA ALA A 106 18.57 4.20 -13.09
C ALA A 106 18.55 3.27 -14.31
N VAL A 107 18.82 3.79 -15.51
CA VAL A 107 18.74 3.02 -16.76
C VAL A 107 19.95 2.10 -16.91
N LYS A 108 19.67 0.80 -17.04
CA LYS A 108 20.62 -0.31 -17.20
C LYS A 108 20.14 -1.28 -18.28
N ALA A 109 21.07 -2.09 -18.80
CA ALA A 109 20.74 -3.19 -19.68
C ALA A 109 19.76 -4.17 -19.00
N GLY A 110 18.78 -4.66 -19.76
CA GLY A 110 17.70 -5.52 -19.27
C GLY A 110 16.48 -4.78 -18.71
N ASN A 111 16.54 -3.46 -18.48
CA ASN A 111 15.35 -2.72 -18.06
C ASN A 111 14.30 -2.66 -19.17
N SER A 112 13.03 -2.68 -18.79
CA SER A 112 11.91 -2.38 -19.69
C SER A 112 11.62 -0.88 -19.61
N ILE A 113 11.59 -0.21 -20.76
CA ILE A 113 11.23 1.21 -20.87
C ILE A 113 9.93 1.33 -21.64
N SER A 114 9.02 2.18 -21.18
CA SER A 114 7.82 2.55 -21.90
C SER A 114 7.85 4.01 -22.34
N ILE A 115 7.43 4.26 -23.58
CA ILE A 115 7.27 5.60 -24.15
C ILE A 115 5.80 5.77 -24.55
N PHE A 116 5.20 6.87 -24.10
CA PHE A 116 3.84 7.29 -24.41
C PHE A 116 2.78 6.16 -24.24
N PRO A 117 2.57 5.68 -22.99
CA PRO A 117 1.54 4.69 -22.69
C PRO A 117 0.14 5.27 -22.95
N VAL A 118 -0.63 4.56 -23.76
CA VAL A 118 -2.01 4.95 -24.15
C VAL A 118 -3.09 4.08 -23.50
N GLY A 119 -2.69 3.03 -22.79
CA GLY A 119 -3.59 2.07 -22.17
C GLY A 119 -2.85 0.84 -21.64
N PRO A 120 -3.47 0.07 -20.73
CA PRO A 120 -2.88 -1.16 -20.20
C PRO A 120 -2.79 -2.29 -21.24
N SER A 121 -3.66 -2.32 -22.24
CA SER A 121 -3.68 -3.34 -23.30
C SER A 121 -2.70 -3.06 -24.45
N ASN A 122 -2.38 -1.79 -24.68
CA ASN A 122 -1.48 -1.32 -25.75
C ASN A 122 -0.27 -0.64 -25.14
N LEU A 123 0.44 -1.38 -24.29
CA LEU A 123 1.65 -0.91 -23.64
C LEU A 123 2.80 -0.88 -24.64
N ARG A 124 3.29 0.31 -24.97
CA ARG A 124 4.47 0.50 -25.82
C ARG A 124 5.72 0.39 -24.95
N LYS A 125 6.29 -0.80 -24.86
CA LYS A 125 7.51 -1.06 -24.07
C LYS A 125 8.57 -1.78 -24.89
N GLU A 126 9.83 -1.44 -24.63
CA GLU A 126 10.99 -2.09 -25.23
C GLU A 126 12.03 -2.41 -24.15
N THR A 127 12.80 -3.47 -24.36
CA THR A 127 13.89 -3.87 -23.47
C THR A 127 15.20 -3.22 -23.89
N VAL A 128 15.90 -2.64 -22.93
CA VAL A 128 17.24 -2.08 -23.12
C VAL A 128 18.25 -3.20 -23.38
N SER A 129 18.90 -3.16 -24.53
CA SER A 129 19.97 -4.06 -24.93
C SER A 129 21.34 -3.63 -24.39
N SER A 130 21.67 -2.34 -24.55
CA SER A 130 22.95 -1.78 -24.09
C SER A 130 22.83 -0.30 -23.74
N VAL A 131 23.74 0.17 -22.89
CA VAL A 131 23.79 1.57 -22.42
C VAL A 131 25.22 2.07 -22.53
N VAL A 132 25.41 3.21 -23.20
CA VAL A 132 26.69 3.91 -23.37
C VAL A 132 26.58 5.30 -22.75
N VAL A 133 27.47 5.64 -21.82
CA VAL A 133 27.50 6.97 -21.20
C VAL A 133 28.17 7.94 -22.16
N GLU A 134 27.48 9.02 -22.55
CA GLU A 134 28.01 9.98 -23.54
C GLU A 134 28.81 11.13 -22.91
N ASN A 135 28.40 11.62 -21.75
CA ASN A 135 29.04 12.77 -21.12
C ASN A 135 29.43 12.45 -19.68
N THR A 136 30.66 12.84 -19.30
CA THR A 136 31.27 12.59 -17.99
C THR A 136 30.71 13.55 -16.92
N GLY A 137 29.38 13.50 -16.77
CA GLY A 137 28.56 14.08 -15.71
C GLY A 137 27.37 13.18 -15.35
N LYS A 138 27.35 11.93 -15.87
CA LYS A 138 26.40 10.82 -15.63
C LYS A 138 24.96 10.96 -16.13
N LEU A 139 24.51 12.14 -16.55
CA LEU A 139 23.09 12.33 -16.88
C LEU A 139 22.72 11.91 -18.31
N THR A 140 23.59 12.10 -19.31
CA THR A 140 23.27 11.76 -20.70
C THR A 140 23.81 10.39 -21.09
N LYS A 141 22.92 9.54 -21.60
CA LYS A 141 23.21 8.17 -22.02
C LYS A 141 22.65 7.90 -23.41
N LYS A 142 23.37 7.10 -24.20
CA LYS A 142 22.85 6.43 -25.40
C LYS A 142 22.35 5.05 -25.01
N VAL A 143 21.08 4.80 -25.28
CA VAL A 143 20.40 3.56 -24.91
C VAL A 143 19.98 2.85 -26.19
N THR A 144 20.47 1.63 -26.35
CA THR A 144 20.09 0.77 -27.48
C THR A 144 18.99 -0.18 -27.02
N PHE A 145 17.90 -0.27 -27.76
CA PHE A 145 16.80 -1.20 -27.53
C PHE A 145 16.88 -2.40 -28.46
N ASN A 146 16.24 -3.51 -28.09
CA ASN A 146 16.10 -4.67 -28.97
C ASN A 146 15.31 -4.33 -30.24
N THR A 147 14.26 -3.51 -30.09
CA THR A 147 13.47 -2.93 -31.18
C THR A 147 13.38 -1.43 -30.96
N ALA A 148 13.46 -0.63 -32.02
CA ALA A 148 13.23 0.81 -31.92
C ALA A 148 11.75 1.10 -31.63
N PHE A 149 11.45 2.20 -30.94
CA PHE A 149 10.05 2.61 -30.76
C PHE A 149 9.48 3.15 -32.07
N GLU A 150 8.20 2.93 -32.30
CA GLU A 150 7.49 3.42 -33.50
C GLU A 150 6.84 4.79 -33.30
N VAL A 151 6.68 5.24 -32.05
CA VAL A 151 5.87 6.41 -31.69
C VAL A 151 6.57 7.30 -30.67
N GLU A 152 6.49 8.60 -30.93
CA GLU A 152 6.95 9.67 -30.06
C GLU A 152 6.02 9.93 -28.87
N SER A 153 6.62 10.26 -27.73
CA SER A 153 5.95 10.98 -26.65
C SER A 153 5.90 12.48 -27.00
N PRO A 154 4.71 13.12 -26.99
CA PRO A 154 4.61 14.56 -27.22
C PRO A 154 5.46 15.42 -26.26
N ALA A 155 5.72 14.89 -25.06
CA ALA A 155 6.53 15.54 -24.03
C ALA A 155 7.99 15.02 -23.99
N LYS A 156 8.41 14.19 -24.95
CA LYS A 156 9.70 13.48 -25.00
C LYS A 156 10.07 12.71 -23.73
N ARG A 157 9.08 12.05 -23.10
CA ARG A 157 9.27 11.32 -21.84
C ARG A 157 9.37 9.82 -22.03
N TYR A 158 10.18 9.18 -21.19
CA TYR A 158 10.25 7.74 -21.02
C TYR A 158 10.06 7.34 -19.55
N PHE A 159 9.60 6.11 -19.32
CA PHE A 159 9.43 5.53 -18.00
C PHE A 159 10.13 4.18 -17.94
N ILE A 160 10.98 3.97 -16.94
CA ILE A 160 11.48 2.63 -16.60
C ILE A 160 10.38 1.94 -15.80
N ILE A 161 9.95 0.78 -16.27
CA ILE A 161 8.83 0.04 -15.70
C ILE A 161 9.27 -1.29 -15.11
N ASP A 162 8.60 -1.68 -14.04
CA ASP A 162 8.70 -2.99 -13.42
C ASP A 162 7.59 -3.92 -13.91
N GLU A 163 7.56 -5.13 -13.35
CA GLU A 163 6.50 -6.11 -13.63
C GLU A 163 5.11 -5.61 -13.20
N PRO A 164 4.06 -5.94 -13.97
CA PRO A 164 2.69 -5.58 -13.63
C PRO A 164 2.28 -6.09 -12.24
N VAL A 165 1.52 -5.26 -11.52
CA VAL A 165 1.01 -5.54 -10.17
C VAL A 165 -0.51 -5.62 -10.21
N SER A 166 -1.04 -6.61 -9.50
CA SER A 166 -2.48 -6.77 -9.27
C SER A 166 -2.79 -6.78 -7.78
N ILE A 167 -3.74 -5.97 -7.34
CA ILE A 167 -4.23 -5.93 -5.96
C ILE A 167 -5.69 -6.37 -5.94
N CYS A 168 -5.97 -7.45 -5.24
CA CYS A 168 -7.33 -8.01 -5.17
C CYS A 168 -7.64 -8.60 -3.81
N ALA A 169 -8.90 -8.54 -3.42
CA ALA A 169 -9.42 -9.27 -2.26
C ALA A 169 -9.70 -10.73 -2.64
N LYS A 170 -9.26 -11.67 -1.80
CA LYS A 170 -9.30 -13.12 -2.06
C LYS A 170 -9.64 -13.85 -0.78
N SER A 171 -10.38 -14.95 -0.86
CA SER A 171 -10.63 -15.79 0.30
C SER A 171 -9.51 -16.82 0.44
N GLU A 172 -8.79 -16.76 1.55
CA GLU A 172 -7.66 -17.64 1.87
C GLU A 172 -7.82 -18.15 3.30
N GLY A 173 -7.89 -19.48 3.49
CA GLY A 173 -8.02 -20.07 4.83
C GLY A 173 -9.28 -19.65 5.61
N GLY A 174 -10.37 -19.29 4.90
CA GLY A 174 -11.63 -18.84 5.51
C GLY A 174 -11.65 -17.38 5.93
N ARG A 175 -10.59 -16.61 5.60
CA ARG A 175 -10.53 -15.16 5.77
C ARG A 175 -10.37 -14.49 4.41
N THR A 176 -10.92 -13.30 4.27
CA THR A 176 -10.68 -12.49 3.09
C THR A 176 -9.42 -11.66 3.31
N VAL A 177 -8.44 -11.79 2.42
CA VAL A 177 -7.16 -11.08 2.45
C VAL A 177 -7.05 -10.17 1.23
N LEU A 178 -6.38 -9.03 1.41
CA LEU A 178 -5.95 -8.21 0.28
C LEU A 178 -4.56 -8.67 -0.13
N GLU A 179 -4.46 -9.28 -1.30
CA GLU A 179 -3.19 -9.77 -1.82
C GLU A 179 -2.71 -8.85 -2.94
N ARG A 180 -1.46 -8.41 -2.82
CA ARG A 180 -0.67 -7.84 -3.89
C ARG A 180 0.07 -8.95 -4.61
N ARG A 181 -0.12 -9.04 -5.92
CA ARG A 181 0.53 -10.04 -6.78
C ARG A 181 1.43 -9.37 -7.80
N VAL A 182 2.60 -9.96 -8.02
CA VAL A 182 3.53 -9.63 -9.11
C VAL A 182 3.83 -10.94 -9.82
N ASP A 183 3.42 -11.03 -11.08
CA ASP A 183 3.49 -12.28 -11.85
C ASP A 183 2.86 -13.47 -11.07
N SER A 184 3.66 -14.47 -10.70
CA SER A 184 3.26 -15.67 -9.96
C SER A 184 3.40 -15.54 -8.44
N SER A 185 4.00 -14.46 -7.95
CA SER A 185 4.30 -14.24 -6.54
C SER A 185 3.28 -13.32 -5.87
N GLY A 186 2.69 -13.79 -4.77
CA GLY A 186 1.69 -13.06 -3.97
C GLY A 186 2.18 -12.70 -2.57
N SER A 187 1.77 -11.54 -2.06
CA SER A 187 2.01 -11.11 -0.67
C SER A 187 0.78 -10.42 -0.10
N TRP A 188 0.44 -10.73 1.16
CA TRP A 188 -0.70 -10.09 1.82
C TRP A 188 -0.37 -8.66 2.24
N LEU A 189 -1.27 -7.75 1.90
CA LEU A 189 -1.26 -6.36 2.33
C LEU A 189 -2.06 -6.18 3.63
N ALA A 190 -3.18 -6.87 3.74
CA ALA A 190 -4.08 -6.84 4.88
C ALA A 190 -4.91 -8.12 4.94
N VAL A 191 -5.43 -8.41 6.13
CA VAL A 191 -6.31 -9.55 6.41
C VAL A 191 -7.64 -9.05 6.95
N ASP A 192 -8.64 -9.94 6.95
CA ASP A 192 -9.97 -9.67 7.50
C ASP A 192 -10.65 -8.45 6.83
N ILE A 193 -10.50 -8.39 5.49
CA ILE A 193 -11.20 -7.41 4.64
C ILE A 193 -12.62 -7.87 4.40
N ARG A 194 -13.60 -7.01 4.63
CA ARG A 194 -14.99 -7.32 4.31
C ARG A 194 -15.33 -6.95 2.87
N ASP A 195 -15.00 -5.73 2.48
CA ASP A 195 -15.30 -5.16 1.18
C ASP A 195 -14.04 -4.51 0.60
N TRP A 196 -13.85 -4.66 -0.72
CA TRP A 196 -12.80 -4.01 -1.50
C TRP A 196 -13.38 -3.58 -2.83
N VAL A 197 -13.26 -2.29 -3.13
CA VAL A 197 -13.63 -1.74 -4.43
C VAL A 197 -12.62 -0.67 -4.82
N ALA A 198 -12.30 -0.62 -6.09
CA ALA A 198 -11.49 0.46 -6.66
C ALA A 198 -12.09 0.91 -8.00
N SER A 199 -11.70 2.09 -8.42
CA SER A 199 -12.04 2.66 -9.73
C SER A 199 -10.91 3.54 -10.20
N TYR A 200 -10.65 3.55 -11.51
CA TYR A 200 -9.69 4.44 -12.14
C TYR A 200 -10.41 5.34 -13.13
N ASP A 201 -10.21 6.65 -12.99
CA ASP A 201 -10.66 7.64 -13.97
C ASP A 201 -9.48 8.08 -14.84
N PRO A 202 -9.45 7.71 -16.14
CA PRO A 202 -8.36 8.08 -17.04
C PRO A 202 -8.34 9.57 -17.38
N GLN A 203 -9.42 10.33 -17.19
CA GLN A 203 -9.44 11.77 -17.50
C GLN A 203 -8.70 12.59 -16.45
N THR A 204 -8.87 12.22 -15.18
CA THR A 204 -8.22 12.87 -14.04
C THR A 204 -6.96 12.16 -13.57
N ALA A 205 -6.70 10.95 -14.09
CA ALA A 205 -5.65 10.03 -13.63
C ALA A 205 -5.78 9.69 -12.13
N ASN A 206 -7.01 9.67 -11.61
CA ASN A 206 -7.28 9.38 -10.21
C ASN A 206 -7.71 7.95 -10.01
N VAL A 207 -7.14 7.32 -8.98
CA VAL A 207 -7.59 6.03 -8.46
C VAL A 207 -8.32 6.29 -7.15
N HIS A 208 -9.59 5.93 -7.10
CA HIS A 208 -10.35 5.89 -5.86
C HIS A 208 -10.41 4.43 -5.39
N PHE A 209 -10.12 4.18 -4.12
CA PHE A 209 -10.31 2.86 -3.51
C PHE A 209 -11.02 2.99 -2.17
N ALA A 210 -11.86 2.00 -1.87
CA ALA A 210 -12.53 1.87 -0.59
C ALA A 210 -12.46 0.44 -0.09
N LEU A 211 -12.28 0.30 1.23
CA LEU A 211 -12.25 -1.01 1.87
C LEU A 211 -12.76 -0.96 3.31
N GLU A 212 -13.28 -2.08 3.79
CA GLU A 212 -13.71 -2.25 5.17
C GLU A 212 -12.83 -3.30 5.86
N LEU A 213 -12.08 -2.88 6.88
CA LEU A 213 -11.33 -3.78 7.76
C LEU A 213 -12.21 -4.24 8.91
N ARG A 214 -12.04 -5.49 9.35
CA ARG A 214 -12.76 -6.02 10.51
C ARG A 214 -11.78 -6.57 11.56
N SER A 215 -11.98 -6.15 12.80
CA SER A 215 -11.28 -6.70 13.96
C SER A 215 -11.85 -8.07 14.35
N ALA A 216 -11.05 -8.88 15.05
CA ALA A 216 -11.45 -10.18 15.57
C ALA A 216 -12.70 -10.13 16.49
N ARG A 217 -12.98 -8.99 17.14
CA ARG A 217 -14.18 -8.79 17.98
C ARG A 217 -15.40 -8.22 17.22
N GLY A 218 -15.28 -8.06 15.90
CA GLY A 218 -16.38 -7.64 15.04
C GLY A 218 -16.52 -6.12 14.84
N GLU A 219 -15.66 -5.29 15.43
CA GLU A 219 -15.54 -3.87 15.07
C GLU A 219 -15.09 -3.75 13.61
N SER A 220 -15.67 -2.79 12.87
CA SER A 220 -15.26 -2.52 11.50
C SER A 220 -14.83 -1.07 11.31
N LEU A 221 -13.92 -0.87 10.37
CA LEU A 221 -13.40 0.43 9.98
C LEU A 221 -13.44 0.54 8.46
N GLN A 222 -14.26 1.47 7.97
CA GLN A 222 -14.33 1.80 6.56
C GLN A 222 -13.30 2.88 6.21
N ILE A 223 -12.67 2.70 5.06
CA ILE A 223 -11.68 3.57 4.48
C ILE A 223 -12.11 3.89 3.06
N SER A 224 -11.99 5.17 2.68
CA SER A 224 -12.11 5.63 1.30
C SER A 224 -10.98 6.63 1.08
N HIS A 225 -10.25 6.46 -0.02
CA HIS A 225 -9.11 7.31 -0.35
C HIS A 225 -9.00 7.49 -1.85
N GLU A 226 -8.49 8.64 -2.26
CA GLU A 226 -8.26 8.98 -3.65
C GLU A 226 -6.78 9.34 -3.85
N VAL A 227 -6.19 8.77 -4.90
CA VAL A 227 -4.78 8.94 -5.23
C VAL A 227 -4.68 9.39 -6.68
N HIS A 228 -4.07 10.55 -6.89
CA HIS A 228 -3.72 11.03 -8.21
C HIS A 228 -2.41 10.37 -8.69
N ILE A 229 -2.45 9.73 -9.86
CA ILE A 229 -1.28 9.20 -10.54
C ILE A 229 -0.61 10.35 -11.30
N ALA A 230 0.55 10.77 -10.81
CA ALA A 230 1.25 11.88 -11.41
C ALA A 230 1.80 11.49 -12.80
N ASN A 231 1.43 12.26 -13.81
CA ASN A 231 2.15 12.26 -15.08
C ASN A 231 3.37 13.20 -14.97
N ALA A 232 4.26 12.91 -14.01
CA ALA A 232 5.42 13.73 -13.69
C ALA A 232 6.69 13.23 -14.41
N PRO A 233 7.62 14.13 -14.77
CA PRO A 233 9.01 13.81 -15.11
C PRO A 233 9.88 13.61 -13.86
#